data_AF-A0A183AS08-F1
#
_entry.id   AF-A0A183AS08-F1
#
_cell.length_a   1.000
_cell.length_b   1.000
_cell.length_c   1.000
_cell.angle_alpha   90.00
_cell.angle_beta   90.00
_cell.angle_gamma   90.00
#
_symmetry.space_group_name_H-M   'P 1'
#
loop_
_entity.id
_entity.type
_entity.pdbx_description
1 polymer ?
#
loop_
_entity_poly.entity_id
_entity_poly.type
_entity_poly.pdbx_seq_one_letter_code
_entity_poly.pdbx_strand_id
1 'polypeptide(L)'
;LLEQFWAHNFYVQGDYKDPEGFIKLNTFIETKWGLNVNRIFYFAIPPTIYTHVSDNIYAHCMPKSLEVWARLIIEKPFGHDLESSNALSTHLSQRFTEQQIYRIDHYLGKEIVQSLIILRFTNQILGPVWNKEHIANVTISFKEPFGTEGRGGYFDHFGIIRDVVQNHLMQILSLIAMERPRSIQADDIRDEKVSLLMFIYQSDGRFGFARNDGR
;
A
#
# COMPACT_ATOMS: atom_id res chain seq x y z
N LEU A 1 -6.46 11.91 28.70
CA LEU A 1 -5.97 11.39 27.40
C LEU A 1 -7.06 10.60 26.66
N LEU A 2 -7.61 9.52 27.22
CA LEU A 2 -8.65 8.72 26.54
C LEU A 2 -9.96 9.51 26.28
N GLU A 3 -10.44 10.27 27.26
CA GLU A 3 -11.64 11.10 27.09
C GLU A 3 -11.45 12.18 26.02
N GLN A 4 -10.28 12.82 26.01
CA GLN A 4 -9.91 13.79 24.98
C GLN A 4 -9.85 13.14 23.59
N PHE A 5 -9.33 11.92 23.49
CA PHE A 5 -9.34 11.16 22.23
C PHE A 5 -10.78 10.92 21.76
N TRP A 6 -11.66 10.39 22.60
CA TRP A 6 -13.05 10.13 22.23
C TRP A 6 -13.84 11.38 21.87
N ALA A 7 -13.54 12.52 22.50
CA ALA A 7 -14.17 13.80 22.15
C ALA A 7 -13.90 14.26 20.69
N HIS A 8 -12.90 13.69 20.02
CA HIS A 8 -12.58 13.96 18.61
C HIS A 8 -13.03 12.84 17.66
N ASN A 9 -13.68 11.79 18.16
CA ASN A 9 -14.18 10.69 17.34
C ASN A 9 -15.69 10.84 17.12
N PHE A 10 -16.09 10.75 15.86
CA PHE A 10 -17.48 10.90 15.46
C PHE A 10 -17.85 9.80 14.47
N TYR A 11 -19.13 9.45 14.44
CA TYR A 11 -19.66 8.43 13.54
C TYR A 11 -20.75 9.04 12.67
N VAL A 12 -20.66 8.79 11.36
CA VAL A 12 -21.67 9.15 10.36
C VAL A 12 -22.07 7.86 9.65
N GLN A 13 -23.34 7.50 9.75
CA GLN A 13 -23.88 6.32 9.07
C GLN A 13 -24.18 6.64 7.61
N GLY A 14 -23.83 5.72 6.70
CA GLY A 14 -24.15 5.82 5.28
C GLY A 14 -23.79 4.53 4.53
N ASP A 15 -24.43 4.30 3.38
CA ASP A 15 -24.09 3.21 2.46
C ASP A 15 -22.99 3.66 1.49
N TYR A 16 -22.05 2.75 1.17
CA TYR A 16 -20.90 3.04 0.30
C TYR A 16 -21.26 3.34 -1.16
N LYS A 17 -22.44 2.93 -1.61
CA LYS A 17 -22.95 3.16 -2.96
C LYS A 17 -23.92 4.34 -3.05
N ASP A 18 -24.38 4.85 -1.90
CA ASP A 18 -25.36 5.94 -1.84
C ASP A 18 -24.67 7.31 -1.70
N PRO A 19 -24.80 8.20 -2.69
CA PRO A 19 -24.26 9.56 -2.61
C PRO A 19 -24.75 10.34 -1.38
N GLU A 20 -25.96 10.07 -0.88
CA GLU A 20 -26.53 10.80 0.25
C GLU A 20 -25.68 10.67 1.51
N GLY A 21 -25.08 9.49 1.73
CA GLY A 21 -24.15 9.24 2.85
C GLY A 21 -22.90 10.12 2.79
N PHE A 22 -22.34 10.32 1.59
CA PHE A 22 -21.14 11.14 1.38
C PHE A 22 -21.44 12.64 1.45
N ILE A 23 -22.62 13.06 0.99
CA ILE A 23 -23.09 14.44 1.18
C ILE A 23 -23.23 14.73 2.67
N LYS A 24 -23.87 13.83 3.44
CA LYS A 24 -23.99 13.94 4.91
C LYS A 24 -22.62 14.01 5.57
N LEU A 25 -21.68 13.16 5.17
CA LEU A 25 -20.31 13.18 5.68
C LEU A 25 -19.62 14.52 5.40
N ASN A 26 -19.72 15.05 4.18
CA ASN A 26 -19.12 16.34 3.83
C ASN A 26 -19.72 17.47 4.66
N THR A 27 -21.05 17.53 4.76
CA THR A 27 -21.74 18.54 5.58
C THR A 27 -21.32 18.45 7.04
N PHE A 28 -21.17 17.25 7.60
CA PHE A 28 -20.68 17.05 8.95
C PHE A 28 -19.26 17.61 9.14
N ILE A 29 -18.34 17.28 8.22
CA ILE A 29 -16.95 17.78 8.27
C ILE A 29 -16.92 19.31 8.20
N GLU A 30 -17.62 19.90 7.23
CA GLU A 30 -17.66 21.35 7.04
C GLU A 30 -18.29 22.08 8.24
N THR A 31 -19.32 21.49 8.86
CA THR A 31 -19.96 22.07 10.06
C THR A 31 -19.02 22.03 11.26
N LYS A 32 -18.25 20.95 11.42
CA LYS A 32 -17.44 20.74 12.61
C LYS A 32 -16.10 21.46 12.57
N TRP A 33 -15.45 21.52 11.40
CA TRP A 33 -14.10 22.05 11.27
C TRP A 33 -13.95 23.12 10.18
N GLY A 34 -15.01 23.46 9.45
CA GLY A 34 -14.97 24.44 8.37
C GLY A 34 -14.57 23.86 7.01
N LEU A 35 -14.50 24.76 6.02
CA LEU A 35 -14.24 24.39 4.62
C LEU A 35 -12.77 24.06 4.33
N ASN A 36 -11.85 24.65 5.09
CA ASN A 36 -10.41 24.58 4.86
C ASN A 36 -9.75 23.61 5.82
N VAL A 37 -10.06 22.32 5.66
CA VAL A 37 -9.42 21.25 6.42
C VAL A 37 -8.82 20.19 5.52
N ASN A 38 -7.64 19.71 5.91
CA ASN A 38 -7.00 18.56 5.29
C ASN A 38 -7.78 17.29 5.63
N ARG A 39 -7.92 16.38 4.66
CA ARG A 39 -8.76 15.18 4.80
C ARG A 39 -7.95 13.93 4.47
N ILE A 40 -8.04 12.93 5.35
CA ILE A 40 -7.51 11.58 5.09
C ILE A 40 -8.70 10.63 5.05
N PHE A 41 -8.86 9.92 3.95
CA PHE A 41 -9.86 8.88 3.78
C PHE A 41 -9.18 7.51 3.83
N TYR A 42 -9.40 6.77 4.91
CA TYR A 42 -8.84 5.42 5.08
C TYR A 42 -9.84 4.36 4.64
N PHE A 43 -9.49 3.56 3.64
CA PHE A 43 -10.35 2.53 3.07
C PHE A 43 -10.23 1.21 3.85
N ALA A 44 -10.76 1.20 5.07
CA ALA A 44 -10.93 0.00 5.88
C ALA A 44 -12.18 -0.80 5.42
N ILE A 45 -12.25 -1.08 4.12
CA ILE A 45 -13.42 -1.62 3.43
C ILE A 45 -13.02 -2.70 2.41
N PRO A 46 -13.95 -3.56 1.97
CA PRO A 46 -13.67 -4.54 0.92
C PRO A 46 -13.25 -3.90 -0.42
N PRO A 47 -12.37 -4.54 -1.21
CA PRO A 47 -11.89 -4.00 -2.49
C PRO A 47 -13.01 -3.84 -3.54
N THR A 48 -14.08 -4.63 -3.43
CA THR A 48 -15.24 -4.60 -4.34
C THR A 48 -15.99 -3.27 -4.35
N ILE A 49 -15.76 -2.40 -3.36
CA ILE A 49 -16.42 -1.10 -3.26
C ILE A 49 -15.45 0.09 -3.41
N TYR A 50 -14.15 -0.15 -3.65
CA TYR A 50 -13.15 0.91 -3.78
C TYR A 50 -13.53 1.93 -4.86
N THR A 51 -13.97 1.47 -6.02
CA THR A 51 -14.35 2.35 -7.13
C THR A 51 -15.53 3.24 -6.74
N HIS A 52 -16.62 2.66 -6.22
CA HIS A 52 -17.80 3.40 -5.76
C HIS A 52 -17.48 4.43 -4.66
N VAL A 53 -16.68 4.05 -3.66
CA VAL A 53 -16.31 4.96 -2.57
C VAL A 53 -15.40 6.08 -3.08
N SER A 54 -14.44 5.76 -3.95
CA SER A 54 -13.55 6.76 -4.55
C SER A 54 -14.31 7.77 -5.42
N ASP A 55 -15.36 7.34 -6.13
CA ASP A 55 -16.20 8.20 -6.97
C ASP A 55 -17.00 9.18 -6.12
N ASN A 56 -17.64 8.66 -5.08
CA ASN A 56 -18.44 9.49 -4.19
C ASN A 56 -17.59 10.45 -3.35
N ILE A 57 -16.40 10.02 -2.90
CA ILE A 57 -15.45 10.93 -2.22
C ILE A 57 -15.03 12.04 -3.17
N TYR A 58 -14.65 11.69 -4.40
CA TYR A 58 -14.24 12.68 -5.40
C TYR A 58 -15.35 13.71 -5.67
N ALA A 59 -16.59 13.22 -5.85
CA ALA A 59 -17.74 14.05 -6.19
C ALA A 59 -18.24 14.93 -5.03
N HIS A 60 -18.17 14.44 -3.79
CA HIS A 60 -18.90 15.05 -2.67
C HIS A 60 -18.04 15.46 -1.48
N CYS A 61 -16.86 14.86 -1.29
CA CYS A 61 -16.06 15.03 -0.08
C CYS A 61 -14.68 15.67 -0.33
N MET A 62 -14.37 16.09 -1.57
CA MET A 62 -13.13 16.81 -1.84
C MET A 62 -13.18 18.22 -1.26
N PRO A 63 -12.09 18.69 -0.61
CA PRO A 63 -12.03 20.07 -0.17
C PRO A 63 -12.06 21.02 -1.37
N LYS A 64 -12.68 22.19 -1.19
CA LYS A 64 -12.88 23.17 -2.27
C LYS A 64 -11.71 24.15 -2.43
N SER A 65 -10.88 24.31 -1.40
CA SER A 65 -9.72 25.21 -1.40
C SER A 65 -8.46 24.49 -1.86
N LEU A 66 -7.62 25.19 -2.63
CA LEU A 66 -6.30 24.73 -3.05
C LEU A 66 -5.25 24.77 -1.92
N GLU A 67 -5.57 25.41 -0.78
CA GLU A 67 -4.68 25.51 0.38
C GLU A 67 -4.69 24.25 1.26
N VAL A 68 -5.61 23.33 0.99
CA VAL A 68 -5.77 22.09 1.74
C VAL A 68 -5.77 20.88 0.81
N TRP A 69 -5.42 19.73 1.37
CA TRP A 69 -5.29 18.49 0.62
C TRP A 69 -6.27 17.42 1.09
N ALA A 70 -6.58 16.50 0.18
CA ALA A 70 -7.23 15.24 0.48
C ALA A 70 -6.35 14.08 0.03
N ARG A 71 -6.24 13.05 0.87
CA ARG A 71 -5.44 11.84 0.62
C ARG A 71 -6.27 10.60 0.90
N LEU A 72 -6.09 9.59 0.06
CA LEU A 72 -6.74 8.29 0.16
C LEU A 72 -5.71 7.27 0.60
N ILE A 73 -6.00 6.54 1.66
CA ILE A 73 -5.21 5.40 2.12
C ILE A 73 -5.96 4.13 1.74
N ILE A 74 -5.35 3.29 0.91
CA ILE A 74 -5.96 2.08 0.34
C ILE A 74 -5.14 0.87 0.75
N GLU A 75 -5.81 -0.18 1.22
CA GLU A 75 -5.19 -1.45 1.63
C GLU A 75 -5.19 -2.48 0.49
N LYS A 76 -4.34 -3.51 0.63
CA LYS A 76 -4.38 -4.68 -0.26
C LYS A 76 -5.74 -5.42 -0.10
N PRO A 77 -6.27 -6.05 -1.17
CA PRO A 77 -5.65 -6.30 -2.46
C PRO A 77 -5.85 -5.18 -3.49
N PHE A 78 -4.81 -4.87 -4.28
CA PHE A 78 -4.84 -3.90 -5.38
C PHE A 78 -5.12 -4.60 -6.72
N GLY A 79 -6.21 -5.36 -6.79
CA GLY A 79 -6.44 -6.33 -7.87
C GLY A 79 -5.88 -7.71 -7.55
N HIS A 80 -6.11 -8.66 -8.44
CA HIS A 80 -5.68 -10.06 -8.32
C HIS A 80 -4.72 -10.51 -9.43
N ASP A 81 -4.50 -9.65 -10.42
CA ASP A 81 -3.56 -9.82 -11.52
C ASP A 81 -3.24 -8.46 -12.15
N LEU A 82 -2.44 -8.45 -13.22
CA LEU A 82 -2.03 -7.23 -13.91
C LEU A 82 -3.25 -6.47 -14.48
N GLU A 83 -4.20 -7.17 -15.08
CA GLU A 83 -5.37 -6.55 -15.74
C GLU A 83 -6.26 -5.84 -14.71
N SER A 84 -6.64 -6.54 -13.64
CA SER A 84 -7.47 -5.99 -12.58
C SER A 84 -6.76 -4.89 -11.77
N SER A 85 -5.45 -5.01 -11.56
CA SER A 85 -4.63 -3.94 -10.93
C SER A 85 -4.57 -2.69 -11.80
N ASN A 86 -4.41 -2.85 -13.11
CA ASN A 86 -4.41 -1.73 -14.06
C ASN A 86 -5.79 -1.07 -14.10
N ALA A 87 -6.87 -1.85 -14.15
CA ALA A 87 -8.24 -1.31 -14.13
C ALA A 87 -8.49 -0.45 -12.88
N LEU A 88 -8.12 -0.94 -11.68
CA LEU A 88 -8.23 -0.16 -10.44
C LEU A 88 -7.34 1.09 -10.48
N SER A 89 -6.11 0.97 -10.95
CA SER A 89 -5.17 2.10 -11.01
C SER A 89 -5.63 3.19 -11.97
N THR A 90 -6.13 2.82 -13.15
CA THR A 90 -6.72 3.74 -14.12
C THR A 90 -7.96 4.42 -13.58
N HIS A 91 -8.83 3.67 -12.88
CA HIS A 91 -10.02 4.25 -12.25
C HIS A 91 -9.68 5.33 -11.23
N LEU A 92 -8.70 5.06 -10.36
CA LEU A 92 -8.26 5.99 -9.33
C LEU A 92 -7.53 7.20 -9.94
N SER A 93 -6.66 7.00 -10.93
CA SER A 93 -5.87 8.08 -11.54
C SER A 93 -6.70 9.08 -12.34
N GLN A 94 -7.90 8.69 -12.80
CA GLN A 94 -8.87 9.60 -13.41
C GLN A 94 -9.44 10.65 -12.43
N ARG A 95 -9.33 10.41 -11.11
CA ARG A 95 -9.96 11.22 -10.06
C ARG A 95 -8.93 11.83 -9.11
N PHE A 96 -7.88 11.09 -8.81
CA PHE A 96 -6.87 11.48 -7.82
C PHE A 96 -5.49 11.50 -8.47
N THR A 97 -4.69 12.49 -8.11
CA THR A 97 -3.28 12.49 -8.49
C THR A 97 -2.52 11.45 -7.67
N GLU A 98 -1.37 10.99 -8.16
CA GLU A 98 -0.58 9.99 -7.43
C GLU A 98 -0.12 10.48 -6.04
N GLN A 99 0.04 11.80 -5.86
CA GLN A 99 0.36 12.41 -4.56
C GLN A 99 -0.79 12.32 -3.54
N GLN A 100 -2.00 12.03 -4.00
CA GLN A 100 -3.19 11.85 -3.16
C GLN A 100 -3.43 10.39 -2.81
N ILE A 101 -2.78 9.43 -3.48
CA ILE A 101 -3.06 8.00 -3.30
C ILE A 101 -1.92 7.35 -2.50
N TYR A 102 -2.26 6.78 -1.36
CA TYR A 102 -1.35 6.07 -0.46
C TYR A 102 -1.76 4.60 -0.39
N ARG A 103 -1.12 3.76 -1.22
CA ARG A 103 -1.31 2.31 -1.21
C ARG A 103 -0.46 1.69 -0.11
N ILE A 104 -1.10 0.99 0.83
CA ILE A 104 -0.42 0.43 1.99
C ILE A 104 0.18 -0.94 1.66
N ASP A 105 1.49 -1.02 1.88
CA ASP A 105 2.17 -2.26 2.20
C ASP A 105 2.74 -2.09 3.62
N HIS A 106 2.12 -2.76 4.59
CA HIS A 106 2.46 -2.59 5.99
C HIS A 106 3.89 -3.08 6.35
N TYR A 107 4.55 -3.88 5.50
CA TYR A 107 5.95 -4.25 5.71
C TYR A 107 6.88 -3.05 5.59
N LEU A 108 6.55 -2.06 4.77
CA LEU A 108 7.32 -0.81 4.64
C LEU A 108 7.28 0.04 5.92
N GLY A 109 6.33 -0.22 6.81
CA GLY A 109 6.24 0.42 8.13
C GLY A 109 7.09 -0.27 9.21
N LYS A 110 7.68 -1.44 8.94
CA LYS A 110 8.50 -2.16 9.93
C LYS A 110 9.88 -1.51 10.02
N GLU A 111 10.33 -1.26 11.25
CA GLU A 111 11.62 -0.59 11.54
C GLU A 111 12.79 -1.22 10.77
N ILE A 112 12.92 -2.54 10.81
CA ILE A 112 14.00 -3.27 10.12
C ILE A 112 13.96 -3.05 8.60
N VAL A 113 12.77 -2.96 8.00
CA VAL A 113 12.62 -2.72 6.56
C VAL A 113 13.03 -1.30 6.21
N GLN A 114 12.67 -0.32 7.04
CA GLN A 114 13.09 1.09 6.88
C GLN A 114 14.60 1.25 7.04
N SER A 115 15.23 0.49 7.94
CA SER A 115 16.68 0.51 8.16
C SER A 115 17.50 0.02 6.96
N LEU A 116 16.92 -0.71 6.00
CA LEU A 116 17.66 -1.25 4.84
C LEU A 116 18.34 -0.16 4.01
N ILE A 117 17.67 0.99 3.80
CA ILE A 117 18.23 2.11 3.03
C ILE A 117 19.45 2.70 3.74
N ILE A 118 19.34 2.91 5.06
CA ILE A 118 20.41 3.44 5.91
C ILE A 118 21.58 2.45 5.92
N LEU A 119 21.28 1.16 6.11
CA LEU A 119 22.27 0.09 6.11
C LEU A 119 23.10 0.10 4.83
N ARG A 120 22.45 0.16 3.66
CA ARG A 120 23.14 0.07 2.37
C ARG A 120 23.91 1.33 1.98
N PHE A 121 23.34 2.51 2.19
CA PHE A 121 23.88 3.73 1.56
C PHE A 121 24.59 4.69 2.51
N THR A 122 24.50 4.46 3.82
CA THR A 122 25.23 5.26 4.83
C THR A 122 26.50 4.58 5.32
N ASN A 123 26.66 3.27 5.09
CA ASN A 123 27.82 2.50 5.56
C ASN A 123 28.87 2.33 4.46
N GLN A 124 30.02 2.99 4.61
CA GLN A 124 31.14 2.91 3.66
C GLN A 124 31.71 1.49 3.51
N ILE A 125 31.59 0.65 4.55
CA ILE A 125 32.07 -0.74 4.53
C ILE A 125 31.18 -1.62 3.63
N LEU A 126 29.87 -1.39 3.64
CA LEU A 126 28.91 -2.23 2.91
C LEU A 126 28.83 -1.89 1.43
N GLY A 127 29.02 -0.63 1.05
CA GLY A 127 28.94 -0.19 -0.35
C GLY A 127 29.77 -1.03 -1.32
N PRO A 128 31.09 -1.21 -1.11
CA PRO A 128 31.97 -1.95 -2.03
C PRO A 128 31.67 -3.45 -2.16
N VAL A 129 31.02 -4.05 -1.16
CA VAL A 129 30.73 -5.50 -1.12
C VAL A 129 29.28 -5.84 -1.47
N TRP A 130 28.43 -4.84 -1.72
CA TRP A 130 27.01 -5.05 -2.04
C TRP A 130 26.78 -5.25 -3.54
N ASN A 131 27.44 -6.25 -4.13
CA ASN A 131 27.38 -6.54 -5.57
C ASN A 131 27.65 -8.03 -5.86
N LYS A 132 27.49 -8.42 -7.13
CA LYS A 132 27.61 -9.81 -7.61
C LYS A 132 29.02 -10.41 -7.45
N GLU A 133 30.05 -9.57 -7.36
CA GLU A 133 31.43 -10.00 -7.17
C GLU A 133 31.67 -10.54 -5.75
N HIS A 134 30.84 -10.13 -4.79
CA HIS A 134 30.99 -10.48 -3.38
C HIS A 134 29.78 -11.26 -2.81
N ILE A 135 28.59 -11.11 -3.39
CA ILE A 135 27.36 -11.76 -2.96
C ILE A 135 27.08 -12.97 -3.85
N ALA A 136 27.19 -14.17 -3.28
CA ALA A 136 26.85 -15.40 -3.98
C ALA A 136 25.34 -15.65 -4.08
N ASN A 137 24.56 -15.28 -3.05
CA ASN A 137 23.10 -15.44 -3.04
C ASN A 137 22.42 -14.45 -2.09
N VAL A 138 21.15 -14.15 -2.37
CA VAL A 138 20.24 -13.43 -1.47
C VAL A 138 19.03 -14.31 -1.21
N THR A 139 18.72 -14.56 0.06
CA THR A 139 17.54 -15.32 0.48
C THR A 139 16.60 -14.43 1.27
N ILE A 140 15.37 -14.30 0.81
CA ILE A 140 14.30 -13.59 1.52
C ILE A 140 13.30 -14.64 2.00
N SER A 141 13.07 -14.70 3.31
CA SER A 141 12.20 -15.71 3.93
C SER A 141 11.07 -15.06 4.70
N PHE A 142 9.87 -15.57 4.48
CA PHE A 142 8.69 -15.31 5.29
C PHE A 142 8.18 -16.64 5.81
N LYS A 143 7.96 -16.72 7.12
CA LYS A 143 7.44 -17.91 7.79
C LYS A 143 6.46 -17.46 8.87
N GLU A 144 5.31 -18.11 8.92
CA GLU A 144 4.35 -17.97 9.99
C GLU A 144 4.22 -19.31 10.71
N PRO A 145 4.22 -19.33 12.05
CA PRO A 145 4.09 -20.57 12.81
C PRO A 145 2.63 -21.07 12.90
N PHE A 146 1.68 -20.36 12.30
CA PHE A 146 0.25 -20.64 12.34
C PHE A 146 -0.32 -20.86 10.94
N GLY A 147 -1.51 -21.47 10.88
CA GLY A 147 -2.22 -21.76 9.62
C GLY A 147 -3.06 -20.59 9.13
N THR A 148 -4.13 -20.87 8.40
CA THR A 148 -5.05 -19.81 7.93
C THR A 148 -6.03 -19.34 8.99
N GLU A 149 -6.03 -19.93 10.20
CA GLU A 149 -6.82 -19.48 11.38
C GLU A 149 -8.27 -19.07 11.05
N GLY A 150 -9.00 -19.95 10.34
CA GLY A 150 -10.40 -19.70 9.94
C GLY A 150 -10.60 -18.79 8.72
N ARG A 151 -9.53 -18.24 8.15
CA ARG A 151 -9.54 -17.43 6.90
C ARG A 151 -9.23 -18.23 5.65
N GLY A 152 -9.24 -19.56 5.74
CA GLY A 152 -8.90 -20.46 4.64
C GLY A 152 -9.68 -20.19 3.36
N GLY A 153 -10.98 -19.90 3.46
CA GLY A 153 -11.81 -19.58 2.29
C GLY A 153 -11.40 -18.29 1.57
N TYR A 154 -10.97 -17.27 2.29
CA TYR A 154 -10.41 -16.06 1.68
C TYR A 154 -9.04 -16.37 1.05
N PHE A 155 -8.16 -17.05 1.80
CA PHE A 155 -6.81 -17.38 1.34
C PHE A 155 -6.79 -18.26 0.08
N ASP A 156 -7.75 -19.18 -0.08
CA ASP A 156 -7.83 -20.10 -1.22
C ASP A 156 -7.98 -19.37 -2.56
N HIS A 157 -8.65 -18.21 -2.57
CA HIS A 157 -8.85 -17.40 -3.78
C HIS A 157 -7.60 -16.59 -4.17
N PHE A 158 -6.72 -16.26 -3.20
CA PHE A 158 -5.54 -15.41 -3.45
C PHE A 158 -4.24 -16.21 -3.53
N GLY A 159 -4.04 -17.15 -2.60
CA GLY A 159 -2.82 -17.92 -2.42
C GLY A 159 -1.63 -17.11 -1.91
N ILE A 160 -0.57 -17.81 -1.51
CA ILE A 160 0.62 -17.20 -0.88
C ILE A 160 1.35 -16.20 -1.78
N ILE A 161 1.31 -16.40 -3.11
CA ILE A 161 1.98 -15.48 -4.04
C ILE A 161 1.35 -14.09 -3.96
N ARG A 162 0.03 -13.99 -4.05
CA ARG A 162 -0.66 -12.68 -4.03
C ARG A 162 -0.69 -12.10 -2.63
N ASP A 163 -0.79 -12.95 -1.61
CA ASP A 163 -0.89 -12.47 -0.25
C ASP A 163 0.43 -11.88 0.27
N VAL A 164 1.58 -12.52 -0.02
CA VAL A 164 2.86 -12.16 0.59
C VAL A 164 3.97 -11.90 -0.42
N VAL A 165 4.08 -12.69 -1.49
CA VAL A 165 5.23 -12.60 -2.40
C VAL A 165 5.16 -11.32 -3.23
N GLN A 166 4.05 -11.10 -3.94
CA GLN A 166 3.86 -10.01 -4.90
C GLN A 166 4.00 -8.62 -4.25
N ASN A 167 3.68 -8.50 -2.96
CA ASN A 167 3.78 -7.26 -2.20
C ASN A 167 5.05 -7.27 -1.31
N HIS A 168 4.97 -7.80 -0.09
CA HIS A 168 5.95 -7.66 0.97
C HIS A 168 7.35 -8.10 0.56
N LEU A 169 7.48 -9.28 -0.05
CA LEU A 169 8.80 -9.80 -0.43
C LEU A 169 9.39 -9.07 -1.63
N MET A 170 8.56 -8.71 -2.61
CA MET A 170 9.01 -7.88 -3.74
C MET A 170 9.40 -6.46 -3.30
N GLN A 171 8.71 -5.89 -2.32
CA GLN A 171 9.09 -4.61 -1.72
C GLN A 171 10.45 -4.71 -1.00
N ILE A 172 10.65 -5.74 -0.18
CA ILE A 172 11.95 -5.98 0.48
C ILE A 172 13.07 -6.21 -0.54
N LEU A 173 12.82 -7.04 -1.56
CA LEU A 173 13.75 -7.26 -2.67
C LEU A 173 14.15 -5.94 -3.32
N SER A 174 13.17 -5.08 -3.60
CA SER A 174 13.44 -3.78 -4.22
C SER A 174 14.36 -2.91 -3.38
N LEU A 175 14.18 -2.88 -2.05
CA LEU A 175 15.05 -2.11 -1.15
C LEU A 175 16.45 -2.71 -1.00
N ILE A 176 16.57 -4.04 -1.08
CA ILE A 176 17.84 -4.76 -1.01
C ILE A 176 18.67 -4.58 -2.28
N ALA A 177 18.03 -4.54 -3.45
CA ALA A 177 18.74 -4.63 -4.74
C ALA A 177 18.74 -3.34 -5.57
N MET A 178 17.88 -2.35 -5.28
CA MET A 178 17.87 -1.07 -6.01
C MET A 178 19.24 -0.37 -5.97
N GLU A 179 19.54 0.45 -6.97
CA GLU A 179 20.71 1.30 -6.96
C GLU A 179 20.60 2.42 -5.91
N ARG A 180 21.70 3.15 -5.67
CA ARG A 180 21.68 4.28 -4.75
C ARG A 180 20.80 5.40 -5.34
N PRO A 181 19.72 5.80 -4.64
CA PRO A 181 18.86 6.87 -5.13
C PRO A 181 19.59 8.21 -5.13
N ARG A 182 19.15 9.11 -6.02
CA ARG A 182 19.71 10.47 -6.15
C ARG A 182 19.61 11.26 -4.84
N SER A 183 18.52 11.05 -4.10
CA SER A 183 18.31 11.62 -2.77
C SER A 183 17.45 10.69 -1.91
N ILE A 184 17.16 11.11 -0.67
CA ILE A 184 16.24 10.41 0.24
C ILE A 184 14.78 10.83 0.06
N GLN A 185 14.46 11.63 -0.97
CA GLN A 185 13.08 12.01 -1.27
C GLN A 185 12.28 10.79 -1.75
N ALA A 186 10.99 10.78 -1.44
CA ALA A 186 10.12 9.62 -1.66
C ALA A 186 10.09 9.17 -3.13
N ASP A 187 10.05 10.13 -4.06
CA ASP A 187 9.99 9.84 -5.49
C ASP A 187 11.32 9.29 -6.02
N ASP A 188 12.46 9.84 -5.61
CA ASP A 188 13.79 9.32 -6.01
C ASP A 188 14.01 7.87 -5.53
N ILE A 189 13.56 7.54 -4.32
CA ILE A 189 13.60 6.16 -3.82
C ILE A 189 12.65 5.26 -4.61
N ARG A 190 11.44 5.74 -4.92
CA ARG A 190 10.46 4.99 -5.71
C ARG A 190 10.98 4.70 -7.11
N ASP A 191 11.64 5.66 -7.75
CA ASP A 191 12.17 5.53 -9.10
C ASP A 191 13.22 4.42 -9.17
N GLU A 192 14.14 4.33 -8.21
CA GLU A 192 15.13 3.24 -8.17
C GLU A 192 14.50 1.88 -7.89
N LYS A 193 13.47 1.82 -7.04
CA LYS A 193 12.69 0.58 -6.84
C LYS A 193 12.03 0.13 -8.13
N VAL A 194 11.39 1.04 -8.87
CA VAL A 194 10.73 0.73 -10.15
C VAL A 194 11.76 0.33 -11.21
N SER A 195 12.87 1.07 -11.31
CA SER A 195 14.00 0.76 -12.19
C SER A 195 14.46 -0.68 -12.03
N LEU A 196 14.74 -1.11 -10.79
CA LEU A 196 15.09 -2.50 -10.51
C LEU A 196 14.00 -3.48 -10.96
N LEU A 197 12.74 -3.24 -10.61
CA LEU A 197 11.65 -4.16 -10.92
C LEU A 197 11.45 -4.36 -12.43
N MET A 198 11.77 -3.36 -13.26
CA MET A 198 11.75 -3.47 -14.72
C MET A 198 12.83 -4.41 -15.28
N PHE A 199 13.92 -4.64 -14.55
CA PHE A 199 14.97 -5.59 -14.93
C PHE A 199 14.70 -7.01 -14.45
N ILE A 200 13.64 -7.24 -13.66
CA ILE A 200 13.23 -8.59 -13.26
C ILE A 200 12.42 -9.19 -14.40
N TYR A 201 13.02 -10.14 -15.11
CA TYR A 201 12.34 -10.91 -16.13
C TYR A 201 11.19 -11.73 -15.51
N GLN A 202 10.05 -11.78 -16.21
CA GLN A 202 9.01 -12.77 -15.90
C GLN A 202 9.65 -14.15 -15.97
N SER A 203 9.68 -14.84 -14.85
CA SER A 203 10.56 -15.97 -14.67
C SER A 203 10.07 -17.22 -15.41
N ASP A 204 10.97 -17.89 -16.11
CA ASP A 204 10.93 -19.35 -16.35
C ASP A 204 11.43 -20.13 -15.11
N GLY A 205 11.28 -19.55 -13.92
CA GLY A 205 11.91 -20.00 -12.68
C GLY A 205 11.42 -21.36 -12.21
N ARG A 206 12.27 -22.05 -11.44
CA ARG A 206 11.87 -23.30 -10.76
C ARG A 206 11.01 -22.97 -9.53
N PHE A 207 9.70 -23.01 -9.70
CA PHE A 207 8.76 -22.84 -8.60
C PHE A 207 8.46 -24.19 -7.93
N GLY A 208 8.59 -24.23 -6.61
CA GLY A 208 8.08 -25.31 -5.78
C GLY A 208 6.85 -24.83 -5.01
N PHE A 209 5.71 -25.48 -5.22
CA PHE A 209 4.49 -25.21 -4.45
C PHE A 209 4.22 -26.38 -3.50
N ALA A 210 3.84 -26.05 -2.27
CA ALA A 210 3.43 -27.00 -1.26
C ALA A 210 2.21 -26.48 -0.53
N ARG A 211 1.38 -27.40 -0.05
CA ARG A 211 0.22 -27.12 0.80
C ARG A 211 0.40 -27.90 2.10
N ASN A 212 0.22 -27.25 3.23
CA ASN A 212 0.17 -27.95 4.52
C ASN A 212 -1.06 -28.89 4.53
N ASP A 213 -0.86 -30.15 4.89
CA ASP A 213 -1.90 -31.18 4.89
C ASP A 213 -2.91 -31.04 6.04
N GLY A 214 -2.65 -30.12 6.97
CA GLY A 214 -3.55 -29.76 8.06
C GLY A 214 -3.63 -30.81 9.17
N ARG A 215 -2.66 -31.74 9.22
CA ARG A 215 -2.49 -32.71 10.30
C ARG A 215 -1.59 -32.18 11.41
#